data_AF-A0A382IAE4-F1
#
_entry.id   AF-A0A382IAE4-F1
#
_cell.length_a   1.000
_cell.length_b   1.000
_cell.length_c   1.000
_cell.angle_alpha   90.00
_cell.angle_beta   90.00
_cell.angle_gamma   90.00
#
_symmetry.space_group_name_H-M   'P 1'
#
loop_
_entity.id
_entity.type
_entity.pdbx_description
1 polymer ?
#
loop_
_entity_poly.entity_id
_entity_poly.type
_entity_poly.pdbx_seq_one_letter_code
_entity_poly.pdbx_strand_id
1 'polypeptide(L)'
;MSTTSLTLNEIYSLAKQTLLYNGCDEMNAEAVSTTVTYAERDGSVSHGLFRIPGYTAALKSKKAKGNARPTNHFRTQNTIRVDGDYGFAPTAIQVGIPALVEVTKKHGVGVLAITNTHHFAALWHETEALAEQDLIGIACTAYMPSVAPTGATKPLFGTNPISFAWPRKNKTPVVYDMATASMAMGEVQVAARDGHKVPMGTGLNKDGEKTDDPSAIANGGVLLPFGGHKGSAIAMMVELLAAGLVGDMFSFEAKA
;
A
#
# COMPACT_ATOMS: atom_id res chain seq x y z
N MET A 1 0.95 -15.43 25.55
CA MET A 1 -0.15 -14.85 24.76
C MET A 1 -1.16 -15.94 24.46
N SER A 2 -2.46 -15.68 24.59
CA SER A 2 -3.52 -16.56 24.10
C SER A 2 -3.97 -16.11 22.72
N THR A 3 -4.15 -17.04 21.78
CA THR A 3 -4.68 -16.79 20.43
C THR A 3 -6.17 -17.08 20.38
N THR A 4 -6.93 -16.28 19.64
CA THR A 4 -8.36 -16.51 19.36
C THR A 4 -8.55 -16.70 17.87
N SER A 5 -9.17 -17.80 17.46
CA SER A 5 -9.51 -18.05 16.05
C SER A 5 -10.73 -17.25 15.64
N LEU A 6 -10.66 -16.62 14.47
CA LEU A 6 -11.78 -15.90 13.84
C LEU A 6 -11.95 -16.42 12.40
N THR A 7 -13.20 -16.57 11.98
CA THR A 7 -13.56 -16.81 10.58
C THR A 7 -13.39 -15.53 9.75
N LEU A 8 -13.27 -15.67 8.42
CA LEU A 8 -13.17 -14.50 7.53
C LEU A 8 -14.39 -13.56 7.63
N ASN A 9 -15.58 -14.11 7.88
CA ASN A 9 -16.79 -13.32 8.06
C ASN A 9 -16.76 -12.54 9.39
N GLU A 10 -16.22 -13.12 10.46
CA GLU A 10 -16.01 -12.41 11.72
C GLU A 10 -14.97 -11.30 11.57
N ILE A 11 -13.88 -11.56 10.86
CA ILE A 11 -12.84 -10.56 10.54
C ILE A 11 -13.45 -9.39 9.75
N TYR A 12 -14.20 -9.69 8.68
CA TYR A 12 -14.89 -8.68 7.88
C TYR A 12 -15.86 -7.86 8.72
N SER A 13 -16.71 -8.53 9.51
CA SER A 13 -17.72 -7.87 10.33
C SER A 13 -17.09 -6.97 11.39
N LEU A 14 -16.02 -7.45 12.05
CA LEU A 14 -15.27 -6.69 13.05
C LEU A 14 -14.64 -5.44 12.43
N ALA A 15 -13.96 -5.58 11.29
CA ALA A 15 -13.34 -4.47 10.57
C ALA A 15 -14.41 -3.45 10.13
N LYS A 16 -15.48 -3.91 9.48
CA LYS A 16 -16.56 -3.07 8.95
C LYS A 16 -17.26 -2.30 10.07
N GLN A 17 -17.69 -2.98 11.14
CA GLN A 17 -18.36 -2.34 12.28
C GLN A 17 -17.45 -1.31 12.97
N THR A 18 -16.16 -1.62 13.11
CA THR A 18 -15.19 -0.68 13.67
C THR A 18 -15.08 0.57 12.82
N LEU A 19 -14.99 0.45 11.50
CA LEU A 19 -14.91 1.59 10.58
C LEU A 19 -16.18 2.43 10.58
N LEU A 20 -17.35 1.79 10.52
CA LEU A 20 -18.65 2.48 10.61
C LEU A 20 -18.77 3.28 11.91
N TYR A 21 -18.43 2.66 13.04
CA TYR A 21 -18.45 3.32 14.35
C TYR A 21 -17.51 4.54 14.42
N ASN A 22 -16.40 4.52 13.67
CA ASN A 22 -15.40 5.58 13.65
C ASN A 22 -15.59 6.59 12.50
N GLY A 23 -16.74 6.60 11.82
CA GLY A 23 -17.14 7.66 10.88
C GLY A 23 -16.98 7.33 9.40
N CYS A 24 -16.75 6.06 9.03
CA CYS A 24 -16.99 5.63 7.65
C CYS A 24 -18.49 5.47 7.36
N ASP A 25 -18.89 5.69 6.11
CA ASP A 25 -20.15 5.17 5.60
C ASP A 25 -20.02 3.74 5.05
N GLU A 26 -21.13 3.15 4.62
CA GLU A 26 -21.19 1.77 4.12
C GLU A 26 -20.20 1.49 3.00
N MET A 27 -20.16 2.34 1.97
CA MET A 27 -19.29 2.17 0.80
C MET A 27 -17.81 2.13 1.21
N ASN A 28 -17.38 3.09 2.03
CA ASN A 28 -15.99 3.20 2.44
C ASN A 28 -15.59 2.11 3.45
N ALA A 29 -16.48 1.78 4.38
CA ALA A 29 -16.25 0.71 5.35
C ALA A 29 -16.16 -0.65 4.64
N GLU A 30 -16.99 -0.90 3.64
CA GLU A 30 -17.01 -2.15 2.86
C GLU A 30 -15.73 -2.33 2.03
N ALA A 31 -15.26 -1.29 1.34
CA ALA A 31 -14.04 -1.36 0.54
C ALA A 31 -12.81 -1.71 1.40
N VAL A 32 -12.64 -1.02 2.54
CA VAL A 32 -11.51 -1.24 3.45
C VAL A 32 -11.62 -2.59 4.16
N SER A 33 -12.80 -2.96 4.67
CA SER A 33 -12.99 -4.24 5.36
C SER A 33 -12.80 -5.44 4.44
N THR A 34 -13.23 -5.35 3.18
CA THR A 34 -12.96 -6.38 2.16
C THR A 34 -11.46 -6.59 1.96
N THR A 35 -10.73 -5.49 1.78
CA THR A 35 -9.26 -5.51 1.59
C THR A 35 -8.56 -6.12 2.80
N VAL A 36 -8.94 -5.70 4.02
CA VAL A 36 -8.40 -6.23 5.28
C VAL A 36 -8.67 -7.73 5.43
N THR A 37 -9.88 -8.19 5.10
CA THR A 37 -10.25 -9.61 5.16
C THR A 37 -9.43 -10.45 4.20
N TYR A 38 -9.17 -9.95 2.98
CA TYR A 38 -8.32 -10.64 2.01
C TYR A 38 -6.85 -10.69 2.45
N ALA A 39 -6.34 -9.61 3.03
CA ALA A 39 -4.99 -9.61 3.60
C ALA A 39 -4.84 -10.64 4.74
N GLU A 40 -5.85 -10.80 5.60
CA GLU A 40 -5.86 -11.84 6.64
C GLU A 40 -5.98 -13.26 6.05
N ARG A 41 -6.87 -13.46 5.07
CA ARG A 41 -7.05 -14.74 4.36
C ARG A 41 -5.71 -15.27 3.82
N ASP A 42 -4.90 -14.38 3.25
CA ASP A 42 -3.69 -14.74 2.54
C ASP A 42 -2.42 -14.61 3.40
N GLY A 43 -2.57 -14.35 4.70
CA GLY A 43 -1.45 -14.30 5.64
C GLY A 43 -0.60 -13.02 5.57
N SER A 44 -1.08 -11.98 4.89
CA SER A 44 -0.48 -10.64 4.85
C SER A 44 -0.81 -9.86 6.13
N VAL A 45 -0.45 -10.41 7.29
CA VAL A 45 -0.88 -9.93 8.62
C VAL A 45 -0.55 -8.44 8.85
N SER A 46 0.57 -7.94 8.31
CA SER A 46 0.95 -6.53 8.40
C SER A 46 0.02 -5.57 7.64
N HIS A 47 -0.90 -6.08 6.82
CA HIS A 47 -1.89 -5.31 6.06
C HIS A 47 -3.35 -5.73 6.35
N GLY A 48 -3.56 -6.70 7.24
CA GLY A 48 -4.87 -7.12 7.73
C GLY A 48 -5.39 -6.28 8.91
N LEU A 49 -5.95 -6.93 9.93
CA LEU A 49 -6.50 -6.31 11.14
C LEU A 49 -5.49 -5.43 11.87
N PHE A 50 -4.18 -5.70 11.72
CA PHE A 50 -3.10 -4.84 12.21
C PHE A 50 -3.26 -3.37 11.79
N ARG A 51 -3.87 -3.10 10.61
CA ARG A 51 -4.05 -1.74 10.08
C ARG A 51 -5.31 -1.03 10.58
N ILE A 52 -6.28 -1.76 11.15
CA ILE A 52 -7.56 -1.15 11.60
C ILE A 52 -7.34 -0.01 12.60
N PRO A 53 -6.47 -0.11 13.63
CA PRO A 53 -6.15 1.03 14.48
C PRO A 53 -5.66 2.26 13.70
N GLY A 54 -4.82 2.07 12.68
CA GLY A 54 -4.34 3.13 11.81
C GLY A 54 -5.47 3.80 11.01
N TYR A 55 -6.35 2.99 10.41
CA TYR A 55 -7.56 3.51 9.73
C TYR A 55 -8.43 4.34 10.68
N THR A 56 -8.69 3.85 11.90
CA THR A 56 -9.49 4.60 12.89
C THR A 56 -8.83 5.91 13.32
N ALA A 57 -7.50 5.94 13.46
CA ALA A 57 -6.76 7.15 13.80
C ALA A 57 -6.82 8.18 12.66
N ALA A 58 -6.71 7.74 11.41
CA ALA A 58 -6.84 8.61 10.23
C ALA A 58 -8.25 9.23 10.13
N LEU A 59 -9.30 8.47 10.44
CA LEU A 59 -10.69 8.98 10.50
C LEU A 59 -10.87 10.00 11.64
N LYS A 60 -10.45 9.66 12.86
CA LYS A 60 -10.58 10.54 14.04
C LYS A 60 -9.84 11.86 13.87
N SER A 61 -8.67 11.83 13.24
CA SER A 61 -7.87 13.02 12.94
C SER A 61 -8.36 13.78 11.69
N LYS A 62 -9.38 13.27 10.99
CA LYS A 62 -9.91 13.80 9.72
C LYS A 62 -8.88 13.90 8.60
N LYS A 63 -7.78 13.15 8.70
CA LYS A 63 -6.81 13.01 7.61
C LYS A 63 -7.47 12.30 6.43
N ALA A 64 -8.17 11.20 6.70
CA ALA A 64 -8.96 10.50 5.71
C ALA A 64 -10.46 10.80 5.86
N LYS A 65 -11.13 10.99 4.72
CA LYS A 65 -12.56 11.22 4.64
C LYS A 65 -13.32 9.89 4.61
N GLY A 66 -14.03 9.56 5.69
CA GLY A 66 -14.80 8.31 5.82
C GLY A 66 -16.05 8.21 4.94
N ASN A 67 -16.47 9.32 4.33
CA ASN A 67 -17.57 9.38 3.37
C ASN A 67 -17.09 9.88 1.99
N ALA A 68 -15.85 9.56 1.62
CA ALA A 68 -15.30 9.93 0.33
C ALA A 68 -16.11 9.36 -0.83
N ARG A 69 -16.15 10.09 -1.94
CA ARG A 69 -16.80 9.70 -3.20
C ARG A 69 -15.80 9.78 -4.35
N PRO A 70 -14.94 8.75 -4.51
CA PRO A 70 -14.00 8.73 -5.60
C PRO A 70 -14.68 8.84 -6.96
N THR A 71 -14.07 9.57 -7.89
CA THR A 71 -14.67 9.85 -9.21
C THR A 71 -13.67 9.64 -10.33
N ASN A 72 -14.12 8.98 -11.41
CA ASN A 72 -13.33 8.76 -12.62
C ASN A 72 -13.33 9.99 -13.54
N HIS A 73 -12.14 10.39 -13.98
CA HIS A 73 -11.91 11.42 -14.99
C HIS A 73 -11.13 10.82 -16.16
N PHE A 74 -11.78 10.65 -17.30
CA PHE A 74 -11.14 10.15 -18.52
C PHE A 74 -10.26 11.26 -19.12
N ARG A 75 -8.94 11.03 -19.14
CA ARG A 75 -7.95 12.00 -19.65
C ARG A 75 -7.67 11.79 -21.13
N THR A 76 -7.66 10.53 -21.56
CA THR A 76 -7.55 10.09 -22.95
C THR A 76 -8.40 8.83 -23.13
N GLN A 77 -8.34 8.21 -24.32
CA GLN A 77 -8.98 6.90 -24.55
C GLN A 77 -8.39 5.79 -23.66
N ASN A 78 -7.13 5.92 -23.24
CA ASN A 78 -6.37 4.88 -22.54
C ASN A 78 -5.93 5.30 -21.13
N THR A 79 -6.33 6.48 -20.65
CA THR A 79 -5.86 7.02 -19.37
C THR A 79 -7.02 7.56 -18.57
N ILE A 80 -7.15 7.07 -17.34
CA ILE A 80 -8.16 7.46 -16.37
C ILE A 80 -7.44 8.04 -15.15
N ARG A 81 -7.95 9.14 -14.62
CA ARG A 81 -7.58 9.63 -13.29
C ARG A 81 -8.74 9.43 -12.33
N VAL A 82 -8.51 8.74 -11.21
CA VAL A 82 -9.45 8.69 -10.09
C VAL A 82 -9.05 9.78 -9.11
N ASP A 83 -9.93 10.75 -8.86
CA ASP A 83 -9.82 11.57 -7.67
C ASP A 83 -10.42 10.79 -6.50
N GLY A 84 -9.61 10.52 -5.47
CA GLY A 84 -9.98 9.75 -4.29
C GLY A 84 -10.81 10.51 -3.26
N ASP A 85 -11.02 11.83 -3.43
CA ASP A 85 -11.76 12.68 -2.49
C ASP A 85 -11.21 12.57 -1.06
N TYR A 86 -9.88 12.50 -0.95
CA TYR A 86 -9.13 12.33 0.31
C TYR A 86 -9.59 11.13 1.15
N GLY A 87 -10.17 10.13 0.51
CA GLY A 87 -10.61 8.87 1.11
C GLY A 87 -9.49 7.84 1.23
N PHE A 88 -9.88 6.63 1.63
CA PHE A 88 -8.96 5.49 1.62
C PHE A 88 -8.84 4.91 0.20
N ALA A 89 -7.61 4.50 -0.16
CA ALA A 89 -7.30 3.97 -1.48
C ALA A 89 -8.17 2.76 -1.90
N PRO A 90 -8.54 1.79 -1.02
CA PRO A 90 -9.45 0.71 -1.40
C PRO A 90 -10.74 1.18 -2.06
N THR A 91 -11.37 2.26 -1.57
CA THR A 91 -12.59 2.81 -2.17
C THR A 91 -12.31 3.35 -3.58
N ALA A 92 -11.20 4.07 -3.77
CA ALA A 92 -10.82 4.63 -5.07
C ALA A 92 -10.45 3.53 -6.09
N ILE A 93 -9.77 2.48 -5.65
CA ILE A 93 -9.45 1.29 -6.45
C ILE A 93 -10.74 0.60 -6.89
N GLN A 94 -11.71 0.40 -5.98
CA GLN A 94 -13.00 -0.21 -6.31
C GLN A 94 -13.77 0.58 -7.38
N VAL A 95 -13.65 1.91 -7.41
CA VAL A 95 -14.24 2.76 -8.46
C VAL A 95 -13.43 2.74 -9.77
N GLY A 96 -12.11 2.69 -9.68
CA GLY A 96 -11.22 2.83 -10.84
C GLY A 96 -10.99 1.56 -11.65
N ILE A 97 -10.89 0.39 -10.99
CA ILE A 97 -10.56 -0.88 -11.65
C ILE A 97 -11.57 -1.27 -12.75
N PRO A 98 -12.90 -1.18 -12.54
CA PRO A 98 -13.85 -1.52 -13.60
C PRO A 98 -13.65 -0.68 -14.88
N ALA A 99 -13.39 0.62 -14.73
CA ALA A 99 -13.12 1.51 -15.85
C ALA A 99 -11.78 1.20 -16.53
N LEU A 100 -10.74 0.89 -15.75
CA LEU A 100 -9.44 0.47 -16.29
C LEU A 100 -9.56 -0.84 -17.10
N VAL A 101 -10.32 -1.81 -16.60
CA VAL A 101 -10.58 -3.08 -17.30
C VAL A 101 -11.29 -2.83 -18.63
N GLU A 102 -12.34 -2.01 -18.64
CA GLU A 102 -13.09 -1.68 -19.86
C GLU A 102 -12.17 -1.03 -20.91
N VAL A 103 -11.43 0.01 -20.52
CA VAL A 103 -10.48 0.72 -21.39
C VAL A 103 -9.41 -0.24 -21.93
N THR A 104 -8.82 -1.06 -21.07
CA THR A 104 -7.75 -1.98 -21.45
C THR A 104 -8.25 -3.06 -22.42
N LYS A 105 -9.44 -3.63 -22.19
CA LYS A 105 -10.02 -4.62 -23.11
C LYS A 105 -10.36 -4.01 -24.48
N LYS A 106 -10.77 -2.75 -24.51
CA LYS A 106 -11.12 -2.04 -25.75
C LYS A 106 -9.90 -1.59 -26.55
N HIS A 107 -8.84 -1.13 -25.89
CA HIS A 107 -7.72 -0.44 -26.53
C HIS A 107 -6.37 -1.15 -26.39
N GLY A 108 -6.31 -2.29 -25.71
CA GLY A 108 -5.12 -3.12 -25.52
C GLY A 108 -4.23 -2.69 -24.35
N VAL A 109 -4.26 -1.41 -23.95
CA VAL A 109 -3.53 -0.88 -22.79
C VAL A 109 -4.34 0.22 -22.10
N GLY A 110 -4.30 0.24 -20.78
CA GLY A 110 -4.90 1.28 -19.95
C GLY A 110 -3.97 1.72 -18.83
N VAL A 111 -4.09 2.98 -18.42
CA VAL A 111 -3.38 3.56 -17.28
C VAL A 111 -4.39 4.18 -16.34
N LEU A 112 -4.32 3.81 -15.05
CA LEU A 112 -5.13 4.37 -13.98
C LEU A 112 -4.23 5.14 -13.02
N ALA A 113 -4.41 6.46 -12.96
CA ALA A 113 -3.77 7.32 -11.98
C ALA A 113 -4.75 7.56 -10.82
N ILE A 114 -4.40 7.16 -9.60
CA ILE A 114 -5.22 7.43 -8.41
C ILE A 114 -4.53 8.52 -7.61
N THR A 115 -5.26 9.59 -7.30
CA THR A 115 -4.72 10.75 -6.56
C THR A 115 -5.62 11.12 -5.39
N ASN A 116 -5.10 11.88 -4.42
CA ASN A 116 -5.86 12.33 -3.24
C ASN A 116 -6.43 11.15 -2.44
N THR A 117 -5.59 10.15 -2.13
CA THR A 117 -5.98 9.00 -1.31
C THR A 117 -5.00 8.75 -0.17
N HIS A 118 -5.46 7.98 0.82
CA HIS A 118 -4.62 7.38 1.84
C HIS A 118 -4.49 5.87 1.59
N HIS A 119 -3.28 5.41 1.30
CA HIS A 119 -3.01 3.99 1.01
C HIS A 119 -2.32 3.30 2.20
N PHE A 120 -2.99 2.32 2.80
CA PHE A 120 -2.47 1.54 3.95
C PHE A 120 -2.64 0.02 3.77
N ALA A 121 -2.90 -0.43 2.53
CA ALA A 121 -3.09 -1.84 2.19
C ALA A 121 -1.89 -2.40 1.40
N ALA A 122 -1.88 -3.71 1.21
CA ALA A 122 -1.03 -4.36 0.21
C ALA A 122 -1.46 -3.97 -1.21
N LEU A 123 -0.57 -4.06 -2.20
CA LEU A 123 -0.84 -3.66 -3.59
C LEU A 123 -1.29 -4.83 -4.47
N TRP A 124 -1.10 -6.07 -4.01
CA TRP A 124 -1.49 -7.24 -4.81
C TRP A 124 -2.99 -7.29 -5.11
N HIS A 125 -3.84 -6.65 -4.30
CA HIS A 125 -5.29 -6.66 -4.51
C HIS A 125 -5.68 -6.04 -5.85
N GLU A 126 -5.16 -4.86 -6.18
CA GLU A 126 -5.49 -4.19 -7.43
C GLU A 126 -4.91 -4.91 -8.66
N THR A 127 -3.73 -5.52 -8.55
CA THR A 127 -3.14 -6.26 -9.67
C THR A 127 -3.78 -7.63 -9.86
N GLU A 128 -4.12 -8.34 -8.78
CA GLU A 128 -4.88 -9.59 -8.82
C GLU A 128 -6.25 -9.37 -9.47
N ALA A 129 -6.96 -8.31 -9.11
CA ALA A 129 -8.26 -7.97 -9.71
C ALA A 129 -8.17 -7.77 -11.24
N LEU A 130 -7.04 -7.27 -11.76
CA LEU A 130 -6.80 -7.19 -13.21
C LEU A 130 -6.54 -8.57 -13.81
N ALA A 131 -5.75 -9.41 -13.15
CA ALA A 131 -5.43 -10.75 -13.63
C ALA A 131 -6.63 -11.71 -13.61
N GLU A 132 -7.56 -11.55 -12.66
CA GLU A 132 -8.84 -12.25 -12.67
C GLU A 132 -9.73 -11.86 -13.87
N GLN A 133 -9.44 -10.73 -14.51
CA GLN A 133 -10.11 -10.27 -15.73
C GLN A 133 -9.33 -10.62 -17.01
N ASP A 134 -8.37 -11.56 -16.92
CA ASP A 134 -7.45 -11.97 -17.99
C ASP A 134 -6.52 -10.84 -18.49
N LEU A 135 -6.18 -9.88 -17.62
CA LEU A 135 -5.27 -8.77 -17.94
C LEU A 135 -3.95 -8.87 -17.15
N ILE A 136 -2.86 -8.37 -17.74
CA ILE A 136 -1.60 -8.17 -17.00
C ILE A 136 -1.72 -6.87 -16.21
N GLY A 137 -1.31 -6.87 -14.94
CA GLY A 137 -1.34 -5.69 -14.07
C GLY A 137 0.05 -5.31 -13.57
N ILE A 138 0.35 -4.01 -13.54
CA ILE A 138 1.46 -3.43 -12.77
C ILE A 138 0.89 -2.29 -11.94
N ALA A 139 1.17 -2.26 -10.65
CA ALA A 139 0.81 -1.18 -9.75
C ALA A 139 2.01 -0.74 -8.91
N CYS A 140 2.04 0.53 -8.54
CA CYS A 140 3.02 1.06 -7.60
C CYS A 140 2.44 2.26 -6.86
N THR A 141 2.94 2.53 -5.66
CA THR A 141 2.52 3.68 -4.85
C THR A 141 3.71 4.27 -4.10
N ALA A 142 3.68 5.58 -3.83
CA ALA A 142 4.64 6.27 -2.98
C ALA A 142 4.07 6.43 -1.56
N TYR A 143 4.93 6.53 -0.55
CA TYR A 143 4.50 6.63 0.85
C TYR A 143 5.42 7.56 1.67
N MET A 144 5.06 7.88 2.91
CA MET A 144 5.89 8.73 3.78
C MET A 144 7.36 8.30 3.85
N PRO A 145 8.29 9.27 3.94
CA PRO A 145 9.70 9.02 3.72
C PRO A 145 10.27 8.23 4.90
N SER A 146 10.83 7.06 4.61
CA SER A 146 11.36 6.11 5.59
C SER A 146 12.55 5.31 5.10
N VAL A 147 12.94 5.47 3.83
CA VAL A 147 14.04 4.76 3.17
C VAL A 147 15.09 5.76 2.69
N ALA A 148 16.35 5.50 3.03
CA ALA A 148 17.49 6.29 2.56
C ALA A 148 17.95 5.79 1.18
N PRO A 149 18.14 6.68 0.19
CA PRO A 149 18.79 6.32 -1.06
C PRO A 149 20.17 5.68 -0.82
N THR A 150 20.62 4.82 -1.72
CA THR A 150 21.95 4.21 -1.57
C THR A 150 23.04 5.29 -1.50
N GLY A 151 23.84 5.26 -0.44
CA GLY A 151 24.88 6.26 -0.15
C GLY A 151 24.42 7.44 0.71
N ALA A 152 23.13 7.56 1.00
CA ALA A 152 22.59 8.53 1.93
C ALA A 152 22.31 7.91 3.32
N THR A 153 22.16 8.78 4.31
CA THR A 153 21.80 8.40 5.70
C THR A 153 20.47 9.01 6.16
N LYS A 154 19.82 9.82 5.31
CA LYS A 154 18.54 10.46 5.60
C LYS A 154 17.44 9.84 4.74
N PRO A 155 16.21 9.69 5.27
CA PRO A 155 15.08 9.21 4.48
C PRO A 155 14.74 10.19 3.36
N LEU A 156 14.42 9.65 2.18
CA LEU A 156 13.92 10.41 1.02
C LEU A 156 12.72 9.70 0.39
N PHE A 157 12.84 8.38 0.20
CA PHE A 157 11.80 7.56 -0.39
C PHE A 157 10.89 6.98 0.70
N GLY A 158 9.64 6.69 0.37
CA GLY A 158 8.84 5.73 1.12
C GLY A 158 9.33 4.30 0.90
N THR A 159 8.62 3.33 1.48
CA THR A 159 8.84 1.91 1.17
C THR A 159 8.46 1.54 -0.26
N ASN A 160 7.73 2.44 -0.95
CA ASN A 160 7.50 2.52 -2.38
C ASN A 160 7.33 1.15 -3.07
N PRO A 161 6.26 0.40 -2.74
CA PRO A 161 6.08 -0.94 -3.27
C PRO A 161 5.73 -0.94 -4.76
N ILE A 162 6.03 -2.07 -5.39
CA ILE A 162 5.62 -2.43 -6.75
C ILE A 162 4.95 -3.81 -6.71
N SER A 163 3.81 -3.91 -7.38
CA SER A 163 3.09 -5.15 -7.58
C SER A 163 2.90 -5.45 -9.06
N PHE A 164 2.82 -6.73 -9.38
CA PHE A 164 2.53 -7.24 -10.71
C PHE A 164 1.71 -8.50 -10.62
N ALA A 165 0.81 -8.67 -11.59
CA ALA A 165 0.04 -9.88 -11.74
C ALA A 165 0.03 -10.35 -13.20
N TRP A 166 0.11 -11.67 -13.36
CA TRP A 166 0.02 -12.36 -14.64
C TRP A 166 -1.15 -13.36 -14.63
N PRO A 167 -2.09 -13.27 -15.58
CA PRO A 167 -3.25 -14.16 -15.63
C PRO A 167 -2.84 -15.57 -16.06
N ARG A 168 -3.51 -16.58 -15.49
CA ARG A 168 -3.31 -17.98 -15.87
C ARG A 168 -4.67 -18.63 -16.14
N LYS A 169 -4.87 -19.10 -17.38
CA LYS A 169 -6.12 -19.78 -17.77
C LYS A 169 -6.47 -20.89 -16.78
N ASN A 170 -7.67 -20.79 -16.17
CA ASN A 170 -8.22 -21.74 -15.21
C ASN A 170 -7.34 -22.00 -13.97
N LYS A 171 -6.50 -21.05 -13.58
CA LYS A 171 -5.63 -21.13 -12.39
C LYS A 171 -5.59 -19.77 -11.70
N THR A 172 -5.27 -19.75 -10.40
CA THR A 172 -4.96 -18.50 -9.68
C THR A 172 -3.89 -17.71 -10.43
N PRO A 173 -3.95 -16.38 -10.53
CA PRO A 173 -2.88 -15.58 -11.12
C PRO A 173 -1.50 -15.83 -10.49
N VAL A 174 -0.43 -15.49 -11.21
CA VAL A 174 0.88 -15.30 -10.59
C VAL A 174 0.96 -13.86 -10.16
N VAL A 175 1.06 -13.61 -8.86
CA VAL A 175 1.12 -12.26 -8.30
C VAL A 175 2.40 -12.11 -7.50
N TYR A 176 3.08 -10.99 -7.66
CA TYR A 176 4.12 -10.56 -6.74
C TYR A 176 3.82 -9.15 -6.25
N ASP A 177 4.14 -8.89 -4.99
CA ASP A 177 4.00 -7.60 -4.33
C ASP A 177 5.16 -7.44 -3.36
N MET A 178 5.95 -6.39 -3.54
CA MET A 178 7.15 -6.16 -2.75
C MET A 178 7.38 -4.66 -2.51
N ALA A 179 7.82 -4.33 -1.30
CA ALA A 179 8.42 -3.04 -1.03
C ALA A 179 9.74 -2.89 -1.81
N THR A 180 10.12 -1.65 -2.13
CA THR A 180 11.47 -1.34 -2.64
C THR A 180 12.47 -1.09 -1.50
N ALA A 181 11.98 -1.03 -0.27
CA ALA A 181 12.78 -1.20 0.95
C ALA A 181 13.22 -2.66 1.13
N SER A 182 14.30 -2.88 1.89
CA SER A 182 14.79 -4.22 2.24
C SER A 182 13.83 -5.00 3.13
N MET A 183 12.96 -4.31 3.86
CA MET A 183 11.93 -4.86 4.74
C MET A 183 10.80 -3.82 4.90
N ALA A 184 9.56 -4.25 5.11
CA ALA A 184 8.48 -3.31 5.41
C ALA A 184 8.65 -2.73 6.82
N MET A 185 8.38 -1.43 7.00
CA MET A 185 8.48 -0.78 8.32
C MET A 185 7.57 -1.46 9.37
N GLY A 186 6.41 -1.97 8.96
CA GLY A 186 5.52 -2.72 9.85
C GLY A 186 6.16 -4.00 10.39
N GLU A 187 6.96 -4.70 9.58
CA GLU A 187 7.68 -5.91 10.01
C GLU A 187 8.81 -5.56 10.98
N VAL A 188 9.52 -4.45 10.75
CA VAL A 188 10.53 -3.93 11.69
C VAL A 188 9.89 -3.58 13.03
N GLN A 189 8.72 -2.93 13.02
CA GLN A 189 7.97 -2.61 14.24
C GLN A 189 7.50 -3.87 14.99
N VAL A 190 7.07 -4.90 14.27
CA VAL A 190 6.71 -6.20 14.86
C VAL A 190 7.94 -6.87 15.47
N ALA A 191 9.08 -6.89 14.76
CA ALA A 191 10.33 -7.44 15.29
C ALA A 191 10.79 -6.70 16.55
N ALA A 192 10.70 -5.36 16.58
CA ALA A 192 11.01 -4.55 17.76
C ALA A 192 10.08 -4.86 18.95
N ARG A 193 8.76 -4.96 18.70
CA ARG A 193 7.77 -5.33 19.72
C ARG A 193 8.06 -6.71 20.31
N ASP A 194 8.44 -7.67 19.46
CA ASP A 194 8.66 -9.07 19.85
C ASP A 194 10.08 -9.36 20.33
N GLY A 195 10.99 -8.37 20.28
CA GLY A 195 12.38 -8.50 20.74
C GLY A 195 13.28 -9.31 19.81
N HIS A 196 12.94 -9.41 18.52
CA HIS A 196 13.71 -10.13 17.51
C HIS A 196 14.65 -9.19 16.74
N LYS A 197 15.81 -9.70 16.32
CA LYS A 197 16.73 -8.99 15.41
C LYS A 197 16.24 -9.04 13.96
N VAL A 198 16.63 -8.06 13.16
CA VAL A 198 16.41 -8.05 11.69
C VAL A 198 17.71 -8.34 10.94
N PRO A 199 17.67 -8.81 9.68
CA PRO A 199 18.88 -9.06 8.91
C PRO A 199 19.75 -7.81 8.77
N MET A 200 21.08 -7.96 8.83
CA MET A 200 21.99 -6.85 8.57
C MET A 200 21.80 -6.29 7.16
N GLY A 201 21.78 -4.96 7.06
CA GLY A 201 21.44 -4.25 5.82
C GLY A 201 19.95 -3.89 5.70
N THR A 202 19.13 -4.17 6.73
CA THR A 202 17.73 -3.71 6.80
C THR A 202 17.63 -2.19 6.95
N GLY A 203 18.53 -1.60 7.75
CA GLY A 203 18.47 -0.18 8.04
C GLY A 203 19.75 0.34 8.68
N LEU A 204 19.70 1.65 8.95
CA LEU A 204 20.71 2.38 9.70
C LEU A 204 20.09 2.89 11.01
N ASN A 205 20.91 3.04 12.04
CA ASN A 205 20.55 3.76 13.25
C ASN A 205 20.58 5.29 13.02
N LYS A 206 20.24 6.06 14.05
CA LYS A 206 20.26 7.54 14.04
C LYS A 206 21.63 8.17 13.69
N ASP A 207 22.71 7.43 13.91
CA ASP A 207 24.08 7.87 13.67
C ASP A 207 24.55 7.50 12.24
N GLY A 208 23.71 6.83 11.45
CA GLY A 208 23.99 6.43 10.07
C GLY A 208 24.73 5.10 9.95
N GLU A 209 24.83 4.32 11.03
CA GLU A 209 25.53 3.04 11.06
C GLU A 209 24.56 1.88 10.83
N LYS A 210 25.00 0.85 10.09
CA LYS A 210 24.19 -0.37 9.87
C LYS A 210 23.94 -1.08 11.20
N THR A 211 22.71 -1.55 11.40
CA THR A 211 22.30 -2.24 12.62
C THR A 211 21.34 -3.40 12.33
N ASP A 212 21.31 -4.38 13.22
CA ASP A 212 20.35 -5.50 13.26
C ASP A 212 19.27 -5.29 14.35
N ASP A 213 19.35 -4.17 15.10
CA ASP A 213 18.36 -3.78 16.09
C ASP A 213 17.19 -3.03 15.41
N PRO A 214 15.99 -3.64 15.33
CA PRO A 214 14.83 -2.98 14.73
C PRO A 214 14.37 -1.73 15.48
N SER A 215 14.62 -1.63 16.79
CA SER A 215 14.25 -0.43 17.57
C SER A 215 15.12 0.76 17.19
N ALA A 216 16.41 0.54 16.94
CA ALA A 216 17.33 1.56 16.46
C ALA A 216 16.98 2.05 15.05
N ILE A 217 16.39 1.19 14.20
CA ILE A 217 15.90 1.55 12.88
C ILE A 217 14.59 2.34 12.97
N ALA A 218 13.62 1.84 13.75
CA ALA A 218 12.29 2.44 13.86
C ALA A 218 12.29 3.79 14.61
N ASN A 219 13.23 4.00 15.53
CA ASN A 219 13.27 5.19 16.38
C ASN A 219 14.45 6.11 16.01
N GLY A 220 14.27 6.90 14.95
CA GLY A 220 15.25 7.90 14.50
C GLY A 220 16.30 7.36 13.53
N GLY A 221 16.26 6.07 13.21
CA GLY A 221 17.01 5.46 12.11
C GLY A 221 16.26 5.55 10.78
N VAL A 222 16.66 4.71 9.83
CA VAL A 222 16.10 4.68 8.47
C VAL A 222 16.23 3.31 7.83
N LEU A 223 15.29 2.92 6.98
CA LEU A 223 15.39 1.70 6.15
C LEU A 223 16.37 1.88 4.99
N LEU A 224 16.89 0.77 4.49
CA LEU A 224 17.68 0.74 3.25
C LEU A 224 16.90 0.11 2.09
N PRO A 225 17.26 0.39 0.82
CA PRO A 225 16.63 -0.25 -0.33
C PRO A 225 17.08 -1.71 -0.48
N PHE A 226 16.22 -2.58 -0.99
CA PHE A 226 16.63 -3.96 -1.30
C PHE A 226 17.73 -3.97 -2.37
N GLY A 227 18.69 -4.89 -2.27
CA GLY A 227 19.74 -5.02 -3.28
C GLY A 227 20.58 -3.75 -3.50
N GLY A 228 20.63 -2.84 -2.53
CA GLY A 228 21.42 -1.61 -2.59
C GLY A 228 20.99 -0.68 -3.73
N HIS A 229 21.93 -0.30 -4.59
CA HIS A 229 21.70 0.69 -5.64
C HIS A 229 20.59 0.29 -6.63
N LYS A 230 20.34 -1.01 -6.83
CA LYS A 230 19.25 -1.49 -7.70
C LYS A 230 17.87 -1.19 -7.12
N GLY A 231 17.61 -1.56 -5.86
CA GLY A 231 16.36 -1.19 -5.19
C GLY A 231 16.23 0.32 -5.02
N SER A 232 17.34 1.04 -4.82
CA SER A 232 17.32 2.51 -4.77
C SER A 232 16.85 3.13 -6.10
N ALA A 233 17.28 2.58 -7.24
CA ALA A 233 16.83 3.03 -8.55
C ALA A 233 15.34 2.71 -8.79
N ILE A 234 14.88 1.55 -8.35
CA ILE A 234 13.47 1.15 -8.45
C ILE A 234 12.60 2.02 -7.53
N ALA A 235 13.04 2.30 -6.29
CA ALA A 235 12.35 3.21 -5.38
C ALA A 235 12.16 4.61 -5.98
N MET A 236 13.20 5.14 -6.63
CA MET A 236 13.14 6.40 -7.37
C MET A 236 12.21 6.32 -8.58
N MET A 237 12.21 5.21 -9.32
CA MET A 237 11.25 5.01 -10.41
C MET A 237 9.80 5.05 -9.88
N VAL A 238 9.53 4.42 -8.74
CA VAL A 238 8.20 4.46 -8.10
C VAL A 238 7.81 5.87 -7.67
N GLU A 239 8.71 6.68 -7.11
CA GLU A 239 8.44 8.12 -6.84
C GLU A 239 7.97 8.83 -8.11
N LEU A 240 8.71 8.67 -9.21
CA LEU A 240 8.41 9.36 -10.46
C LEU A 240 7.09 8.88 -11.07
N LEU A 241 6.73 7.61 -10.94
CA LEU A 241 5.49 7.05 -11.47
C LEU A 241 4.27 7.34 -10.59
N ALA A 242 4.41 7.20 -9.27
CA ALA A 242 3.30 7.27 -8.32
C ALA A 242 3.07 8.67 -7.73
N ALA A 243 4.01 9.60 -7.90
CA ALA A 243 3.85 11.00 -7.51
C ALA A 243 4.01 11.93 -8.72
N GLY A 244 5.22 11.98 -9.31
CA GLY A 244 5.55 12.93 -10.37
C GLY A 244 4.64 12.85 -11.60
N LEU A 245 4.41 11.63 -12.12
CA LEU A 245 3.59 11.38 -13.31
C LEU A 245 2.10 11.66 -13.06
N VAL A 246 1.58 11.26 -11.90
CA VAL A 246 0.15 11.42 -11.57
C VAL A 246 -0.20 12.82 -11.07
N GLY A 247 0.82 13.62 -10.72
CA GLY A 247 0.66 14.95 -10.16
C GLY A 247 0.17 14.91 -8.70
N ASP A 248 0.66 13.95 -7.93
CA ASP A 248 0.45 13.83 -6.48
C ASP A 248 1.78 14.05 -5.75
N MET A 249 1.77 14.01 -4.41
CA MET A 249 2.94 14.30 -3.57
C MET A 249 4.02 13.22 -3.67
N PHE A 250 5.27 13.64 -3.82
CA PHE A 250 6.41 12.76 -3.55
C PHE A 250 6.44 12.35 -2.08
N SER A 251 7.12 11.24 -1.77
CA SER A 251 7.25 10.76 -0.40
C SER A 251 7.73 11.84 0.57
N PHE A 252 8.76 12.60 0.21
CA PHE A 252 9.33 13.66 1.07
C PHE A 252 8.43 14.89 1.24
N GLU A 253 7.38 15.03 0.43
CA GLU A 253 6.37 16.09 0.54
C GLU A 253 5.19 15.66 1.41
N ALA A 254 4.97 14.35 1.56
CA ALA A 254 3.94 13.80 2.40
C ALA A 254 4.19 14.16 3.88
N LYS A 255 3.14 14.65 4.54
CA LYS A 255 3.17 15.06 5.95
C LYS A 255 2.47 14.02 6.81
N ALA A 256 3.08 13.76 7.99
CA ALA A 256 2.63 12.77 8.94
C ALA A 256 1.25 13.03 9.53
#